data_AF-A0A5R9C0I9-F1
#
_entry.id   AF-A0A5R9C0I9-F1
#
_cell.length_a   1.000
_cell.length_b   1.000
_cell.length_c   1.000
_cell.angle_alpha   90.00
_cell.angle_beta   90.00
_cell.angle_gamma   90.00
#
_symmetry.space_group_name_H-M   'P 1'
#
loop_
_entity.id
_entity.type
_entity.pdbx_description
1 polymer ?
#
loop_
_entity_poly.entity_id
_entity_poly.type
_entity_poly.pdbx_seq_one_letter_code
_entity_poly.pdbx_strand_id
1 'polypeptide(L)'
;MQTEKQLINIEIDHDQIEAIILENVQQHLSNIDNNKLFYTMEDLQEITGMSKGFIEIRFFHDPRFEKIRRKVGRKWLFPVNQTRSFLNEWINEQPND
;
A
#
# COMPACT_ATOMS: atom_id res chain seq x y z
N MET A 1 -30.07 54.88 23.84
CA MET A 1 -29.57 53.57 24.30
C MET A 1 -28.61 53.08 23.22
N GLN A 2 -27.31 53.21 23.44
CA GLN A 2 -26.30 52.82 22.43
C GLN A 2 -26.11 51.30 22.50
N THR A 3 -26.28 50.62 21.38
CA THR A 3 -26.04 49.18 21.27
C THR A 3 -24.53 48.96 21.09
N GLU A 4 -23.85 48.47 22.12
CA GLU A 4 -22.46 48.05 22.02
C GLU A 4 -22.36 46.84 21.08
N LYS A 5 -21.66 47.02 19.96
CA LYS A 5 -21.38 45.96 19.01
C LYS A 5 -20.15 45.20 19.52
N GLN A 6 -20.38 44.05 20.16
CA GLN A 6 -19.28 43.14 20.51
C GLN A 6 -18.62 42.62 19.23
N LEU A 7 -17.36 42.99 19.05
CA LEU A 7 -16.49 42.43 18.02
C LEU A 7 -15.91 41.14 18.58
N ILE A 8 -16.33 40.01 18.01
CA ILE A 8 -15.76 38.70 18.30
C ILE A 8 -14.54 38.55 17.41
N ASN A 9 -13.36 38.45 18.02
CA ASN A 9 -12.14 38.14 17.29
C ASN A 9 -12.08 36.63 17.06
N ILE A 10 -12.12 36.21 15.80
CA ILE A 10 -12.01 34.80 15.41
C ILE A 10 -10.59 34.62 14.89
N GLU A 11 -9.77 33.92 15.66
CA GLU A 11 -8.43 33.50 15.24
C GLU A 11 -8.46 32.05 14.79
N ILE A 12 -7.78 31.79 13.68
CA ILE A 12 -7.69 30.48 13.07
C ILE A 12 -6.41 29.83 13.55
N ASP A 13 -6.54 28.70 14.26
CA ASP A 13 -5.42 27.85 14.64
C ASP A 13 -4.91 27.09 13.41
N HIS A 14 -3.79 27.56 12.85
CA HIS A 14 -3.19 26.97 11.66
C HIS A 14 -2.63 25.57 11.91
N ASP A 15 -2.15 25.28 13.12
CA ASP A 15 -1.59 23.97 13.47
C ASP A 15 -2.70 22.91 13.50
N GLN A 16 -3.89 23.27 13.99
CA GLN A 16 -5.06 22.38 13.92
C GLN A 16 -5.54 22.13 12.48
N ILE A 17 -5.49 23.14 11.61
CA ILE A 17 -5.84 22.94 10.19
C ILE A 17 -4.86 21.97 9.54
N GLU A 18 -3.56 22.11 9.79
CA GLU A 18 -2.55 21.23 9.23
C GLU A 18 -2.71 19.78 9.72
N ALA A 19 -3.00 19.60 11.02
CA ALA A 19 -3.29 18.28 11.59
C ALA A 19 -4.51 17.61 10.93
N ILE A 20 -5.60 18.34 10.74
CA ILE A 20 -6.83 17.83 10.08
C ILE A 20 -6.55 17.46 8.62
N ILE A 21 -5.75 18.27 7.90
CA ILE A 21 -5.38 17.97 6.51
C ILE A 21 -4.56 16.69 6.46
N LEU A 22 -3.53 16.56 7.30
CA LEU A 22 -2.68 15.37 7.38
C LEU A 22 -3.49 14.11 7.71
N GLU A 23 -4.41 14.19 8.66
CA GLU A 23 -5.28 13.07 9.03
C GLU A 23 -6.18 12.64 7.87
N ASN A 24 -6.83 13.59 7.18
CA ASN A 24 -7.69 13.28 6.04
C ASN A 24 -6.90 12.69 4.86
N VAL A 25 -5.70 13.20 4.61
CA VAL A 25 -4.80 12.66 3.57
C VAL A 25 -4.38 11.24 3.95
N GLN A 26 -4.00 10.98 5.20
CA GLN A 26 -3.65 9.63 5.65
C GLN A 26 -4.84 8.66 5.55
N GLN A 27 -6.04 9.08 5.95
CA GLN A 27 -7.26 8.27 5.82
C GLN A 27 -7.61 7.97 4.36
N HIS A 28 -7.47 8.95 3.46
CA HIS A 28 -7.67 8.73 2.03
C HIS A 28 -6.60 7.80 1.43
N LEU A 29 -5.33 7.97 1.81
CA LEU A 29 -4.25 7.10 1.37
C LEU A 29 -4.41 5.67 1.90
N SER A 30 -4.89 5.48 3.13
CA SER A 30 -5.22 4.14 3.65
C SER A 30 -6.40 3.48 2.92
N ASN A 31 -7.31 4.28 2.36
CA ASN A 31 -8.43 3.79 1.56
C ASN A 31 -8.05 3.53 0.08
N ILE A 32 -6.89 4.02 -0.37
CA ILE A 32 -6.28 3.70 -1.67
C ILE A 32 -5.45 2.40 -1.59
N ASP A 33 -5.55 1.65 -0.49
CA ASP A 33 -5.09 0.27 -0.50
C ASP A 33 -6.06 -0.55 -1.36
N ASN A 34 -5.62 -0.90 -2.57
CA ASN A 34 -6.36 -1.71 -3.53
C ASN A 34 -6.98 -2.93 -2.82
N ASN A 35 -8.31 -2.95 -2.67
CA ASN A 35 -9.15 -4.03 -2.13
C ASN A 35 -9.04 -5.37 -2.88
N LYS A 36 -7.96 -5.62 -3.61
CA LYS A 36 -7.65 -6.89 -4.23
C LYS A 36 -7.32 -7.91 -3.14
N LEU A 37 -8.05 -9.02 -3.13
CA LEU A 37 -7.72 -10.18 -2.30
C LEU A 37 -6.54 -10.97 -2.89
N PHE A 38 -6.36 -10.88 -4.21
CA PHE A 38 -5.32 -11.59 -4.94
C PHE A 38 -4.69 -10.68 -5.99
N TYR A 39 -3.37 -10.76 -6.11
CA TYR A 39 -2.62 -10.29 -7.25
C TYR A 39 -2.69 -11.30 -8.41
N THR A 40 -2.69 -10.80 -9.64
CA THR A 40 -2.31 -11.57 -10.83
C THR A 40 -0.80 -11.50 -11.08
N MET A 41 -0.32 -12.15 -12.15
CA MET A 41 1.08 -11.98 -12.57
C MET A 41 1.36 -10.56 -13.08
N GLU A 42 0.39 -9.93 -13.73
CA GLU A 42 0.47 -8.54 -14.17
C GLU A 42 0.57 -7.59 -12.97
N ASP A 43 -0.26 -7.81 -11.95
CA ASP A 43 -0.18 -7.04 -10.70
C ASP A 43 1.19 -7.19 -10.02
N LEU A 44 1.74 -8.41 -9.98
CA LEU A 44 3.06 -8.66 -9.40
C LEU A 44 4.17 -7.94 -10.16
N GLN A 45 4.11 -7.92 -11.49
CA GLN A 45 5.06 -7.16 -12.31
C GLN A 45 4.94 -5.66 -12.04
N GLU A 46 3.73 -5.13 -11.89
CA GLU A 46 3.48 -3.72 -11.59
C GLU A 46 4.01 -3.32 -10.20
N ILE A 47 3.65 -4.06 -9.14
CA ILE A 47 4.03 -3.70 -7.77
C ILE A 47 5.51 -3.94 -7.45
N THR A 48 6.17 -4.86 -8.16
CA THR A 48 7.59 -5.15 -7.95
C THR A 48 8.50 -4.42 -8.94
N GLY A 49 7.95 -3.94 -10.07
CA GLY A 49 8.72 -3.44 -11.20
C GLY A 49 9.54 -4.53 -11.93
N MET A 50 9.36 -5.80 -11.60
CA MET A 50 10.13 -6.91 -12.15
C MET A 50 9.44 -7.54 -13.35
N SER A 51 10.22 -8.08 -14.30
CA SER A 51 9.65 -8.84 -15.41
C SER A 51 9.11 -10.19 -14.94
N LYS A 52 8.10 -10.73 -15.64
CA LYS A 52 7.58 -12.08 -15.39
C LYS A 52 8.67 -13.14 -15.29
N GLY A 53 9.64 -13.13 -16.21
CA GLY A 53 10.72 -14.11 -16.22
C GLY A 53 11.60 -14.02 -14.98
N PHE A 54 11.88 -12.81 -14.50
CA PHE A 54 12.63 -12.62 -13.26
C PHE A 54 11.85 -13.12 -12.04
N ILE A 55 10.55 -12.82 -11.96
CA ILE A 55 9.63 -13.30 -10.91
C ILE A 55 9.59 -14.83 -10.89
N GLU A 56 9.47 -15.47 -12.05
CA GLU A 56 9.49 -16.93 -12.14
C GLU A 56 10.83 -17.51 -11.68
N ILE A 57 11.95 -16.95 -12.10
CA ILE A 57 13.26 -17.46 -11.67
C ILE A 57 13.51 -17.27 -10.17
N ARG A 58 13.14 -16.10 -9.62
CA ARG A 58 13.48 -15.73 -8.25
C ARG A 58 12.46 -16.20 -7.21
N PHE A 59 11.17 -16.13 -7.50
CA PHE A 59 10.14 -16.39 -6.51
C PHE A 59 9.56 -17.79 -6.66
N PHE A 60 9.39 -18.32 -7.88
CA PHE A 60 8.64 -19.57 -8.07
C PHE A 60 9.34 -20.83 -7.54
N HIS A 61 10.62 -20.73 -7.19
CA HIS A 61 11.39 -21.81 -6.57
C HIS A 61 11.60 -21.60 -5.06
N ASP A 62 11.17 -20.45 -4.51
CA ASP A 62 11.22 -20.21 -3.06
C ASP A 62 10.08 -20.99 -2.38
N PRO A 63 10.37 -21.87 -1.39
CA PRO A 63 9.35 -22.65 -0.71
C PRO A 63 8.27 -21.80 -0.01
N ARG A 64 8.59 -20.58 0.43
CA ARG A 64 7.62 -19.65 1.05
C ARG A 64 6.62 -19.15 0.01
N PHE A 65 7.11 -18.78 -1.17
CA PHE A 65 6.28 -18.30 -2.26
C PHE A 65 5.46 -19.43 -2.90
N GLU A 66 6.04 -20.62 -3.04
CA GLU A 66 5.35 -21.81 -3.51
C GLU A 66 4.14 -22.17 -2.64
N LYS A 67 4.25 -22.02 -1.31
CA LYS A 67 3.15 -22.29 -0.37
C LYS A 67 1.97 -21.34 -0.55
N ILE A 68 2.18 -20.11 -1.03
CA ILE A 68 1.13 -19.09 -1.11
C ILE A 68 0.54 -18.92 -2.52
N ARG A 69 1.31 -19.18 -3.58
CA ARG A 69 0.81 -19.08 -4.97
C ARG A 69 -0.26 -20.12 -5.26
N ARG A 70 -1.27 -19.76 -6.05
CA ARG A 70 -2.31 -20.71 -6.49
C ARG A 70 -2.53 -20.57 -8.00
N LYS A 71 -2.52 -21.70 -8.70
CA LYS A 71 -2.93 -21.74 -10.11
C LYS A 71 -4.41 -22.11 -10.18
N VAL A 72 -5.23 -21.20 -10.69
CA VAL A 72 -6.66 -21.40 -10.90
C VAL A 72 -6.94 -21.37 -12.40
N GLY A 73 -7.14 -22.56 -12.97
CA GLY A 73 -7.21 -22.76 -14.41
C GLY A 73 -5.90 -22.34 -15.09
N ARG A 74 -5.96 -21.29 -15.92
CA ARG A 74 -4.80 -20.75 -16.64
C ARG A 74 -4.12 -19.56 -15.93
N LYS A 75 -4.72 -19.05 -14.85
CA LYS A 75 -4.22 -17.86 -14.14
C LYS A 75 -3.46 -18.25 -12.89
N TRP A 76 -2.42 -17.49 -12.58
CA TRP A 76 -1.79 -17.47 -11.27
C TRP A 76 -2.41 -16.38 -10.41
N LEU A 77 -2.72 -16.73 -9.16
CA LEU A 77 -3.26 -15.84 -8.16
C LEU A 77 -2.37 -15.90 -6.92
N PHE A 78 -2.12 -14.73 -6.34
CA PHE A 78 -1.21 -14.58 -5.20
C PHE A 78 -1.92 -13.76 -4.11
N PRO A 79 -2.20 -14.34 -2.94
CA PRO A 79 -2.86 -13.62 -1.85
C PRO A 79 -2.09 -12.36 -1.46
N VAL A 80 -2.76 -11.22 -1.45
CA VAL A 80 -2.09 -9.90 -1.33
C VAL A 80 -1.26 -9.80 -0.06
N ASN A 81 -1.85 -10.10 1.09
CA ASN A 81 -1.20 -9.96 2.39
C ASN A 81 0.06 -10.83 2.49
N GLN A 82 -0.05 -12.11 2.14
CA GLN A 82 1.05 -13.05 2.18
C GLN A 82 2.14 -12.71 1.15
N THR A 83 1.75 -12.21 -0.02
CA THR A 83 2.71 -11.80 -1.06
C THR A 83 3.50 -10.59 -0.60
N ARG A 84 2.85 -9.59 0.02
CA ARG A 84 3.54 -8.42 0.62
C ARG A 84 4.53 -8.85 1.71
N SER A 85 4.11 -9.73 2.62
CA SER A 85 5.01 -10.29 3.64
C SER A 85 6.24 -10.96 3.02
N PHE A 86 6.03 -11.83 2.03
CA PHE A 86 7.11 -12.49 1.31
C PHE A 86 8.06 -11.48 0.65
N LEU A 87 7.55 -10.48 -0.07
CA LEU A 87 8.36 -9.50 -0.79
C LEU A 87 9.24 -8.67 0.16
N ASN A 88 8.68 -8.28 1.31
CA ASN A 88 9.40 -7.55 2.35
C ASN A 88 10.53 -8.40 2.98
N GLU A 89 10.29 -9.69 3.23
CA GLU A 89 11.36 -10.58 3.69
C GLU A 89 12.42 -10.78 2.60
N TRP A 90 11.98 -11.09 1.38
CA TRP A 90 12.85 -11.41 0.25
C TRP A 90 13.80 -10.26 -0.09
N ILE A 91 13.34 -9.00 -0.07
CA ILE A 91 14.22 -7.86 -0.40
C ILE A 91 15.33 -7.66 0.64
N ASN A 92 15.05 -7.92 1.93
CA ASN A 92 16.02 -7.79 3.01
C ASN A 92 17.10 -8.88 2.98
N GLU A 93 16.84 -9.98 2.25
CA GLU A 93 17.80 -11.07 2.04
C GLU A 93 18.71 -10.83 0.83
N GLN A 94 18.44 -9.81 0.00
CA GLN A 94 19.26 -9.52 -1.17
C GLN A 94 20.57 -8.84 -0.74
N PRO A 95 21.69 -9.14 -1.42
CA PRO A 95 22.95 -8.47 -1.13
C PRO A 95 22.85 -6.97 -1.42
N ASN A 96 23.43 -6.16 -0.52
CA ASN A 96 23.69 -4.74 -0.73
C ASN A 96 25.07 -4.61 -1.37
N ASP A 97 25.16 -4.84 -2.68
CA ASP A 97 26.39 -4.59 -3.45
C ASP A 97 26.41 -3.16 -4.00
#